data_AF-A0A8T2R3C1-F1
#
_entry.id   AF-A0A8T2R3C1-F1
#
_cell.length_a   1.000
_cell.length_b   1.000
_cell.length_c   1.000
_cell.angle_alpha   90.00
_cell.angle_beta   90.00
_cell.angle_gamma   90.00
#
_symmetry.space_group_name_H-M   'P 1'
#
loop_
_entity.id
_entity.type
_entity.pdbx_description
1 polymer ?
#
loop_
_entity_poly.entity_id
_entity_poly.type
_entity_poly.pdbx_seq_one_letter_code
_entity_poly.pdbx_strand_id
1 'polypeptide(L)'
;MFSNEQQRHDQSSVADIPIHSWYPPSVLNPRNLSRVPSSSTSSSTPPGSGVAAKPGKTGAEVGVFPPSGLTSTTAFFSLKDKSDEELKRLITDDTAYNEFLLTLDQVKTFEMLQEDLKKSNIELAKQNLEAESKIIELKNQCAIIRTSELATAQENFSRAQEEKRNLLDKFSDRALINKLQAAADEVDEESEMLHRRLLRGEMELAEYIPKYRRLRVLYHKRILTRLAASSSVRL
;
A
#
# COMPACT_ATOMS: atom_id res chain seq x y z
N MET A 1 -51.38 -10.18 1.97
CA MET A 1 -51.09 -11.30 1.05
C MET A 1 -50.40 -10.72 -0.17
N PHE A 2 -49.21 -11.22 -0.54
CA PHE A 2 -48.48 -10.99 -1.81
C PHE A 2 -48.12 -9.51 -2.16
N SER A 3 -46.92 -9.13 -2.61
CA SER A 3 -46.05 -9.65 -3.70
C SER A 3 -46.64 -9.41 -5.09
N ASN A 4 -45.90 -9.03 -6.14
CA ASN A 4 -44.49 -8.61 -6.37
C ASN A 4 -44.51 -7.79 -7.72
N GLU A 5 -43.53 -7.02 -8.22
CA GLU A 5 -42.20 -6.53 -7.79
C GLU A 5 -41.63 -5.60 -8.89
N GLN A 6 -40.83 -4.56 -8.56
CA GLN A 6 -39.80 -4.05 -9.49
C GLN A 6 -38.71 -3.25 -8.77
N GLN A 7 -37.51 -3.84 -8.57
CA GLN A 7 -36.32 -3.12 -8.10
C GLN A 7 -35.44 -2.71 -9.28
N ARG A 8 -34.86 -1.49 -9.22
CA ARG A 8 -33.65 -1.16 -9.97
C ARG A 8 -32.51 -0.94 -8.99
N HIS A 9 -31.48 -1.79 -9.09
CA HIS A 9 -30.24 -1.63 -8.34
C HIS A 9 -29.39 -0.52 -8.96
N ASP A 10 -28.88 0.36 -8.10
CA ASP A 10 -27.55 0.96 -8.25
C ASP A 10 -26.78 0.69 -6.95
N GLN A 11 -25.97 -0.36 -6.95
CA GLN A 11 -25.05 -0.64 -5.85
C GLN A 11 -23.71 0.03 -6.12
N SER A 12 -23.49 1.21 -5.55
CA SER A 12 -22.14 1.74 -5.34
C SER A 12 -21.48 0.95 -4.19
N SER A 13 -21.14 -0.32 -4.46
CA SER A 13 -20.50 -1.19 -3.48
C SER A 13 -19.13 -0.63 -3.13
N VAL A 14 -19.00 -0.08 -1.93
CA VAL A 14 -17.71 -0.09 -1.24
C VAL A 14 -17.30 -1.55 -1.16
N ALA A 15 -16.08 -1.87 -1.62
CA ALA A 15 -15.60 -3.24 -1.59
C ALA A 15 -15.14 -3.57 -0.17
N ASP A 16 -15.95 -4.31 0.58
CA ASP A 16 -15.52 -4.94 1.83
C ASP A 16 -14.34 -5.86 1.55
N ILE A 17 -13.13 -5.44 1.96
CA ILE A 17 -11.90 -6.22 1.80
C ILE A 17 -11.90 -7.31 2.88
N PRO A 18 -11.97 -8.61 2.55
CA PRO A 18 -12.05 -9.65 3.57
C PRO A 18 -10.75 -9.74 4.39
N ILE A 19 -10.85 -9.48 5.69
CA ILE A 19 -9.70 -9.31 6.61
C ILE A 19 -8.82 -10.57 6.77
N HIS A 20 -9.25 -11.73 6.23
CA HIS A 20 -8.57 -13.03 6.40
C HIS A 20 -7.84 -13.60 5.17
N SER A 21 -7.61 -12.84 4.09
CA SER A 21 -6.79 -13.29 2.97
C SER A 21 -5.28 -13.15 3.23
N TRP A 22 -4.60 -14.23 3.66
CA TRP A 22 -3.14 -14.29 3.86
C TRP A 22 -2.29 -14.28 2.56
N TYR A 23 -2.91 -14.09 1.40
CA TYR A 23 -2.24 -14.08 0.08
C TYR A 23 -2.60 -12.83 -0.72
N PRO A 24 -1.63 -12.19 -1.40
CA PRO A 24 -1.90 -11.03 -2.25
C PRO A 24 -2.60 -11.45 -3.56
N PRO A 25 -3.50 -10.61 -4.12
CA PRO A 25 -4.12 -10.85 -5.41
C PRO A 25 -3.08 -10.78 -6.53
N SER A 26 -3.04 -11.81 -7.38
CA SER A 26 -2.07 -11.90 -8.48
C SER A 26 -2.53 -11.11 -9.71
N VAL A 27 -1.95 -9.93 -9.92
CA VAL A 27 -2.28 -9.07 -11.07
C VAL A 27 -1.49 -9.48 -12.30
N LEU A 28 -2.05 -10.38 -13.11
CA LEU A 28 -1.55 -10.72 -14.45
C LEU A 28 -2.65 -10.47 -15.50
N ASN A 29 -2.56 -9.33 -16.18
CA ASN A 29 -3.47 -8.93 -17.27
C ASN A 29 -2.67 -8.69 -18.56
N PRO A 30 -2.67 -9.64 -19.53
CA PRO A 30 -1.75 -9.59 -20.67
C PRO A 30 -2.31 -8.83 -21.88
N ARG A 31 -1.99 -7.53 -22.04
CA ARG A 31 -2.27 -6.78 -23.28
C ARG A 31 -1.39 -5.52 -23.49
N ASN A 32 -0.17 -5.69 -23.99
CA ASN A 32 0.35 -4.96 -25.17
C ASN A 32 1.78 -5.39 -25.55
N LEU A 33 2.15 -5.22 -26.83
CA LEU A 33 3.41 -5.71 -27.39
C LEU A 33 4.12 -4.65 -28.27
N SER A 34 5.27 -4.13 -27.81
CA SER A 34 6.22 -3.33 -28.61
C SER A 34 7.56 -3.24 -27.85
N ARG A 35 8.61 -4.00 -28.19
CA ARG A 35 9.50 -3.94 -29.38
C ARG A 35 10.59 -2.85 -29.30
N VAL A 36 11.74 -3.21 -28.74
CA VAL A 36 13.10 -2.67 -29.04
C VAL A 36 14.08 -3.86 -28.96
N PRO A 37 15.11 -4.00 -29.84
CA PRO A 37 15.90 -5.22 -29.96
C PRO A 37 17.17 -5.27 -29.09
N SER A 38 17.76 -6.47 -29.02
CA SER A 38 18.96 -6.83 -28.23
C SER A 38 20.27 -6.85 -29.04
N SER A 39 21.40 -6.67 -28.36
CA SER A 39 22.74 -7.06 -28.84
C SER A 39 23.53 -7.79 -27.74
N SER A 40 24.25 -8.85 -28.11
CA SER A 40 25.26 -9.54 -27.28
C SER A 40 26.51 -8.65 -27.09
N THR A 41 27.47 -8.90 -26.19
CA THR A 41 27.83 -10.06 -25.32
C THR A 41 28.45 -9.47 -24.01
N SER A 42 29.08 -10.12 -23.01
CA SER A 42 29.55 -11.49 -22.73
C SER A 42 29.70 -11.74 -21.21
N SER A 43 30.15 -12.93 -20.81
CA SER A 43 30.30 -13.45 -19.44
C SER A 43 31.43 -12.85 -18.59
N SER A 44 31.15 -12.60 -17.30
CA SER A 44 32.06 -12.86 -16.17
C SER A 44 31.28 -13.01 -14.86
N THR A 45 31.72 -13.88 -13.95
CA THR A 45 30.98 -14.29 -12.73
C THR A 45 31.41 -13.57 -11.45
N PRO A 46 30.48 -13.06 -10.62
CA PRO A 46 30.75 -12.67 -9.23
C PRO A 46 30.44 -13.82 -8.22
N PRO A 47 31.11 -13.87 -7.05
CA PRO A 47 30.87 -14.92 -6.04
C PRO A 47 30.01 -14.46 -4.84
N GLY A 48 28.96 -15.23 -4.52
CA GLY A 48 28.25 -15.23 -3.22
C GLY A 48 27.41 -13.98 -2.87
N SER A 49 26.42 -14.07 -1.97
CA SER A 49 25.72 -15.24 -1.42
C SER A 49 24.30 -14.80 -1.01
N GLY A 50 23.27 -15.63 -1.26
CA GLY A 50 21.88 -15.22 -1.03
C GLY A 50 20.83 -16.18 -1.59
N VAL A 51 20.80 -17.42 -1.10
CA VAL A 51 19.82 -18.42 -1.55
C VAL A 51 18.49 -18.23 -0.82
N ALA A 52 17.53 -17.56 -1.47
CA ALA A 52 16.15 -17.42 -1.02
C ALA A 52 15.20 -18.18 -1.96
N ALA A 53 15.09 -19.50 -1.79
CA ALA A 53 14.22 -20.35 -2.60
C ALA A 53 12.81 -20.45 -1.99
N LYS A 54 11.76 -20.12 -2.77
CA LYS A 54 10.36 -20.39 -2.41
C LYS A 54 10.00 -21.84 -2.79
N PRO A 55 9.17 -22.57 -2.02
CA PRO A 55 8.91 -23.99 -2.27
C PRO A 55 7.86 -24.21 -3.36
N GLY A 56 8.08 -25.24 -4.19
CA GLY A 56 7.13 -25.77 -5.16
C GLY A 56 6.89 -27.26 -4.91
N LYS A 57 5.64 -27.67 -4.68
CA LYS A 57 5.27 -29.05 -4.34
C LYS A 57 5.33 -29.96 -5.56
N THR A 58 5.96 -31.12 -5.41
CA THR A 58 5.54 -32.38 -6.04
C THR A 58 5.48 -33.45 -4.95
N GLY A 59 4.60 -34.45 -5.11
CA GLY A 59 4.39 -35.47 -4.08
C GLY A 59 5.57 -36.43 -3.95
N ALA A 60 6.26 -36.36 -2.82
CA ALA A 60 6.86 -37.53 -2.17
C ALA A 60 6.02 -37.85 -0.93
N GLU A 61 5.99 -39.12 -0.53
CA GLU A 61 5.15 -39.59 0.57
C GLU A 61 5.60 -39.04 1.93
N VAL A 62 4.82 -39.30 2.98
CA VAL A 62 5.31 -39.10 4.36
C VAL A 62 6.37 -40.15 4.63
N GLY A 63 7.59 -39.84 4.18
CA GLY A 63 8.80 -40.60 4.42
C GLY A 63 9.15 -40.57 5.89
N VAL A 64 8.44 -41.38 6.68
CA VAL A 64 9.00 -41.99 7.88
C VAL A 64 10.20 -42.80 7.40
N PHE A 65 11.36 -42.16 7.36
CA PHE A 65 12.61 -42.89 7.36
C PHE A 65 12.70 -43.57 8.72
N PRO A 66 12.56 -44.91 8.83
CA PRO A 66 13.13 -45.58 9.98
C PRO A 66 14.63 -45.28 9.99
N PRO A 67 15.30 -45.28 11.16
CA PRO A 67 16.76 -45.24 11.21
C PRO A 67 17.29 -46.45 10.44
N SER A 68 17.64 -46.23 9.18
CA SER A 68 17.99 -47.26 8.18
C SER A 68 19.45 -47.68 8.36
N GLY A 69 19.74 -48.11 9.59
CA GLY A 69 21.05 -48.40 10.16
C GLY A 69 20.99 -49.47 11.25
N LEU A 70 19.85 -50.15 11.44
CA LEU A 70 19.77 -51.43 12.17
C LEU A 70 20.50 -52.53 11.39
N THR A 71 21.83 -52.41 11.31
CA THR A 71 22.71 -53.47 10.85
C THR A 71 22.67 -54.58 11.89
N SER A 72 21.82 -55.58 11.70
CA SER A 72 21.61 -56.69 12.66
C SER A 72 22.92 -57.32 13.16
N THR A 73 23.99 -57.28 12.35
CA THR A 73 25.37 -57.64 12.71
C THR A 73 25.91 -56.95 13.97
N THR A 74 25.69 -55.66 14.18
CA THR A 74 26.27 -54.93 15.33
C THR A 74 25.61 -55.34 16.65
N ALA A 75 24.29 -55.42 16.69
CA ALA A 75 23.56 -55.96 17.84
C ALA A 75 23.89 -57.46 18.06
N PHE A 76 24.06 -58.23 16.99
CA PHE A 76 24.47 -59.62 17.05
C PHE A 76 25.87 -59.81 17.66
N PHE A 77 26.84 -58.93 17.39
CA PHE A 77 28.13 -58.95 18.09
C PHE A 77 27.96 -58.70 19.59
N SER A 78 27.21 -57.67 20.00
CA SER A 78 26.95 -57.39 21.43
C SER A 78 26.16 -58.47 22.17
N LEU A 79 25.37 -59.28 21.45
CA LEU A 79 24.68 -60.46 22.00
C LEU A 79 25.56 -61.72 22.04
N LYS A 80 26.57 -61.82 21.17
CA LYS A 80 27.45 -63.00 21.06
C LYS A 80 28.42 -63.14 22.24
N ASP A 81 28.81 -62.02 22.85
CA ASP A 81 29.75 -61.98 23.99
C ASP A 81 29.04 -62.17 25.36
N LYS A 82 27.78 -62.61 25.36
CA LYS A 82 26.96 -62.85 26.56
C LYS A 82 26.81 -64.34 26.88
N SER A 83 26.67 -64.64 28.18
CA SER A 83 26.49 -66.01 28.67
C SER A 83 25.06 -66.54 28.49
N ASP A 84 24.89 -67.86 28.45
CA ASP A 84 23.59 -68.54 28.35
C ASP A 84 22.59 -68.12 29.43
N GLU A 85 23.07 -67.82 30.65
CA GLU A 85 22.23 -67.37 31.76
C GLU A 85 21.79 -65.92 31.60
N GLU A 86 22.69 -65.04 31.15
CA GLU A 86 22.34 -63.67 30.78
C GLU A 86 21.36 -63.63 29.60
N LEU A 87 21.57 -64.44 28.55
CA LEU A 87 20.70 -64.51 27.38
C LEU A 87 19.30 -65.03 27.73
N LYS A 88 19.20 -66.06 28.58
CA LYS A 88 17.90 -66.52 29.12
C LYS A 88 17.22 -65.44 29.94
N ARG A 89 17.97 -64.72 30.80
CA ARG A 89 17.43 -63.59 31.56
C ARG A 89 16.94 -62.50 30.62
N LEU A 90 17.70 -62.13 29.60
CA LEU A 90 17.35 -61.11 28.60
C LEU A 90 16.09 -61.43 27.78
N ILE A 91 15.70 -62.70 27.72
CA ILE A 91 14.48 -63.18 27.05
C ILE A 91 13.29 -63.30 28.02
N THR A 92 13.54 -63.33 29.34
CA THR A 92 12.53 -63.59 30.38
C THR A 92 12.21 -62.36 31.25
N ASP A 93 13.10 -61.37 31.28
CA ASP A 93 13.06 -60.17 32.12
C ASP A 93 13.09 -58.92 31.23
N ASP A 94 11.92 -58.33 30.97
CA ASP A 94 11.75 -57.09 30.19
C ASP A 94 12.60 -55.94 30.75
N THR A 95 12.90 -55.91 32.05
CA THR A 95 13.71 -54.83 32.64
C THR A 95 15.18 -54.97 32.22
N ALA A 96 15.75 -56.18 32.34
CA ALA A 96 17.09 -56.48 31.86
C ALA A 96 17.22 -56.31 30.32
N TYR A 97 16.16 -56.63 29.56
CA TYR A 97 16.13 -56.40 28.11
C TYR A 97 16.21 -54.91 27.77
N ASN A 98 15.40 -54.06 28.43
CA ASN A 98 15.43 -52.62 28.20
C ASN A 98 16.74 -51.96 28.69
N GLU A 99 17.31 -52.40 29.82
CA GLU A 99 18.64 -51.96 30.26
C GLU A 99 19.72 -52.29 29.20
N PHE A 100 19.71 -53.48 28.63
CA PHE A 100 20.63 -53.85 27.54
C PHE A 100 20.43 -52.99 26.29
N LEU A 101 19.18 -52.73 25.87
CA LEU A 101 18.90 -51.81 24.75
C LEU A 101 19.52 -50.43 24.99
N LEU A 102 19.38 -49.87 26.19
CA LEU A 102 20.00 -48.60 26.59
C LEU A 102 21.54 -48.64 26.62
N THR A 103 22.19 -49.82 26.64
CA THR A 103 23.64 -49.91 26.48
C THR A 103 24.11 -49.78 25.02
N LEU A 104 23.27 -50.12 24.03
CA LEU A 104 23.65 -50.07 22.61
C LEU A 104 23.85 -48.63 22.13
N ASP A 105 25.00 -48.40 21.49
CA ASP A 105 25.39 -47.08 20.96
C ASP A 105 24.42 -46.54 19.90
N GLN A 106 23.75 -47.44 19.17
CA GLN A 106 22.68 -47.12 18.22
C GLN A 106 21.44 -46.53 18.90
N VAL A 107 21.09 -46.99 20.11
CA VAL A 107 19.95 -46.46 20.87
C VAL A 107 20.32 -45.10 21.43
N LYS A 108 21.51 -44.96 22.03
CA LYS A 108 22.04 -43.68 22.53
C LYS A 108 22.13 -42.60 21.46
N THR A 109 22.63 -42.94 20.27
CA THR A 109 22.72 -41.99 19.14
C THR A 109 21.36 -41.64 18.57
N PHE A 110 20.39 -42.56 18.57
CA PHE A 110 19.00 -42.26 18.22
C PHE A 110 18.30 -41.37 19.27
N GLU A 111 18.51 -41.62 20.56
CA GLU A 111 17.98 -40.80 21.65
C GLU A 111 18.55 -39.38 21.62
N MET A 112 19.87 -39.24 21.43
CA MET A 112 20.53 -37.95 21.23
C MET A 112 19.97 -37.20 20.00
N LEU A 113 19.82 -37.88 18.86
CA LEU A 113 19.20 -37.29 17.66
C LEU A 113 17.75 -36.86 17.91
N GLN A 114 16.99 -37.65 18.66
CA GLN A 114 15.61 -37.35 19.01
C GLN A 114 15.52 -36.16 19.98
N GLU A 115 16.41 -36.08 20.96
CA GLU A 115 16.54 -34.91 21.83
C GLU A 115 16.90 -33.65 21.06
N ASP A 116 17.89 -33.72 20.16
CA ASP A 116 18.36 -32.54 19.43
C ASP A 116 17.32 -32.06 18.40
N LEU A 117 16.57 -32.99 17.80
CA LEU A 117 15.38 -32.66 17.01
C LEU A 117 14.27 -32.01 17.86
N LYS A 118 14.02 -32.48 19.09
CA LYS A 118 13.09 -31.86 20.04
C LYS A 118 13.55 -30.44 20.43
N LYS A 119 14.82 -30.28 20.81
CA LYS A 119 15.44 -28.98 21.17
C LYS A 119 15.33 -27.99 20.01
N SER A 120 15.68 -28.42 18.80
CA SER A 120 15.57 -27.63 17.57
C SER A 120 14.12 -27.24 17.25
N ASN A 121 13.17 -28.17 17.38
CA ASN A 121 11.75 -27.89 17.15
C ASN A 121 11.17 -26.90 18.16
N ILE A 122 11.50 -27.04 19.44
CA ILE A 122 11.12 -26.10 20.50
C ILE A 122 11.69 -24.70 20.24
N GLU A 123 12.94 -24.62 19.79
CA GLU A 123 13.61 -23.35 19.50
C GLU A 123 13.00 -22.65 18.26
N LEU A 124 12.71 -23.40 17.19
CA LEU A 124 11.96 -22.89 16.04
C LEU A 124 10.53 -22.45 16.43
N ALA A 125 9.87 -23.14 17.37
CA ALA A 125 8.55 -22.76 17.85
C ALA A 125 8.57 -21.41 18.60
N LYS A 126 9.58 -21.16 19.45
CA LYS A 126 9.79 -19.84 20.09
C LYS A 126 10.01 -18.74 19.05
N GLN A 127 10.95 -18.96 18.13
CA GLN A 127 11.32 -17.97 17.11
C GLN A 127 10.15 -17.62 16.19
N ASN A 128 9.28 -18.58 15.87
CA ASN A 128 8.03 -18.32 15.15
C ASN A 128 7.04 -17.48 15.97
N LEU A 129 6.90 -17.72 17.27
CA LEU A 129 6.01 -16.96 18.16
C LEU A 129 6.51 -15.52 18.40
N GLU A 130 7.83 -15.34 18.53
CA GLU A 130 8.47 -14.02 18.55
C GLU A 130 8.27 -13.29 17.21
N ALA A 131 8.44 -13.97 16.08
CA ALA A 131 8.18 -13.40 14.76
C ALA A 131 6.71 -13.01 14.57
N GLU A 132 5.76 -13.82 15.07
CA GLU A 132 4.33 -13.50 15.00
C GLU A 132 3.99 -12.24 15.81
N SER A 133 4.47 -12.12 17.06
CA SER A 133 4.23 -10.92 17.87
C SER A 133 4.79 -9.65 17.20
N LYS A 134 5.99 -9.72 16.62
CA LYS A 134 6.61 -8.64 15.83
C LYS A 134 5.84 -8.31 14.56
N ILE A 135 5.27 -9.30 13.87
CA ILE A 135 4.39 -9.09 12.71
C ILE A 135 3.10 -8.37 13.13
N ILE A 136 2.53 -8.68 14.29
CA ILE A 136 1.34 -8.00 14.82
C ILE A 136 1.67 -6.55 15.19
N GLU A 137 2.81 -6.30 15.84
CA GLU A 137 3.27 -4.95 16.16
C GLU A 137 3.46 -4.09 14.89
N LEU A 138 4.20 -4.59 13.91
CA LEU A 138 4.44 -3.89 12.64
C LEU A 138 3.14 -3.65 11.86
N LYS A 139 2.18 -4.59 11.88
CA LYS A 139 0.84 -4.38 11.31
C LYS A 139 0.09 -3.24 12.01
N ASN A 140 0.18 -3.14 13.33
CA ASN A 140 -0.42 -2.05 14.11
C ASN A 140 0.24 -0.70 13.80
N GLN A 141 1.58 -0.63 13.79
CA GLN A 141 2.32 0.57 13.39
C GLN A 141 1.92 1.03 11.97
N CYS A 142 1.83 0.11 11.00
CA CYS A 142 1.34 0.43 9.65
C CYS A 142 -0.16 0.79 9.59
N ALA A 143 -0.99 0.39 10.56
CA ALA A 143 -2.38 0.84 10.65
C ALA A 143 -2.44 2.28 11.17
N ILE A 144 -1.69 2.59 12.23
CA ILE A 144 -1.53 3.93 12.78
C ILE A 144 -1.07 4.90 11.69
N ILE A 145 0.08 4.65 11.05
CA ILE A 145 0.65 5.52 9.99
C ILE A 145 -0.33 5.79 8.85
N ARG A 146 -1.16 4.81 8.46
CA ARG A 146 -2.21 5.03 7.45
C ARG A 146 -3.35 5.92 7.93
N THR A 147 -3.75 5.78 9.19
CA THR A 147 -4.92 6.49 9.77
C THR A 147 -4.60 7.87 10.34
N SER A 148 -3.37 8.13 10.77
CA SER A 148 -2.92 9.44 11.26
C SER A 148 -2.11 10.19 10.20
N GLU A 149 -0.88 9.76 9.93
CA GLU A 149 0.09 10.50 9.11
C GLU A 149 -0.35 10.62 7.65
N LEU A 150 -0.70 9.51 7.01
CA LEU A 150 -1.12 9.51 5.61
C LEU A 150 -2.45 10.26 5.40
N ALA A 151 -3.42 10.06 6.29
CA ALA A 151 -4.72 10.73 6.20
C ALA A 151 -4.59 12.26 6.39
N THR A 152 -3.83 12.71 7.40
CA THR A 152 -3.60 14.15 7.62
C THR A 152 -2.74 14.78 6.53
N ALA A 153 -1.76 14.05 5.97
CA ALA A 153 -1.01 14.52 4.79
C ALA A 153 -1.92 14.68 3.56
N GLN A 154 -2.83 13.74 3.31
CA GLN A 154 -3.81 13.83 2.23
C GLN A 154 -4.82 14.97 2.43
N GLU A 155 -5.29 15.20 3.65
CA GLU A 155 -6.18 16.32 3.97
C GLU A 155 -5.49 17.67 3.74
N ASN A 156 -4.27 17.85 4.27
CA ASN A 156 -3.48 19.08 4.08
C ASN A 156 -3.13 19.33 2.61
N PHE A 157 -2.79 18.28 1.85
CA PHE A 157 -2.58 18.38 0.40
C PHE A 157 -3.85 18.83 -0.33
N SER A 158 -4.99 18.21 -0.01
CA SER A 158 -6.30 18.54 -0.60
C SER A 158 -6.71 19.98 -0.29
N ARG A 159 -6.48 20.43 0.95
CA ARG A 159 -6.71 21.81 1.40
C ARG A 159 -5.86 22.82 0.61
N ALA A 160 -4.56 22.57 0.48
CA ALA A 160 -3.66 23.42 -0.31
C ALA A 160 -3.98 23.42 -1.81
N GLN A 161 -4.43 22.28 -2.36
CA GLN A 161 -4.90 22.19 -3.74
C GLN A 161 -6.19 23.00 -3.96
N GLU A 162 -7.12 22.96 -3.00
CA GLU A 162 -8.37 23.72 -3.02
C GLU A 162 -8.13 25.23 -2.83
N GLU A 163 -7.19 25.64 -1.97
CA GLU A 163 -6.74 27.03 -1.86
C GLU A 163 -6.15 27.53 -3.19
N LYS A 164 -5.26 26.73 -3.81
CA LYS A 164 -4.72 27.01 -5.14
C LYS A 164 -5.82 27.13 -6.20
N ARG A 165 -6.80 26.23 -6.22
CA ARG A 165 -7.93 26.28 -7.16
C ARG A 165 -8.74 27.56 -6.98
N ASN A 166 -9.15 27.86 -5.75
CA ASN A 166 -9.89 29.09 -5.44
C ASN A 166 -9.10 30.37 -5.75
N LEU A 167 -7.77 30.35 -5.66
CA LEU A 167 -6.93 31.45 -6.12
C LEU A 167 -6.95 31.58 -7.65
N LEU A 168 -6.73 30.47 -8.37
CA LEU A 168 -6.78 30.44 -9.84
C LEU A 168 -8.15 30.85 -10.39
N ASP A 169 -9.25 30.44 -9.76
CA ASP A 169 -10.59 30.86 -10.18
C ASP A 169 -10.79 32.37 -10.01
N LYS A 170 -10.38 32.93 -8.85
CA LYS A 170 -10.46 34.38 -8.54
C LYS A 170 -9.58 35.25 -9.44
N PHE A 171 -8.45 34.72 -9.90
CA PHE A 171 -7.47 35.41 -10.74
C PHE A 171 -7.45 34.93 -12.20
N SER A 172 -8.40 34.08 -12.60
CA SER A 172 -8.55 33.64 -13.99
C SER A 172 -8.79 34.82 -14.92
N ASP A 173 -8.27 34.77 -16.15
CA ASP A 173 -8.36 35.88 -17.09
C ASP A 173 -9.81 36.33 -17.32
N ARG A 174 -10.74 35.38 -17.36
CA ARG A 174 -12.19 35.65 -17.44
C ARG A 174 -12.72 36.38 -16.20
N ALA A 175 -12.31 35.98 -14.99
CA ALA A 175 -12.70 36.67 -13.77
C ALA A 175 -12.12 38.10 -13.71
N LEU A 176 -10.87 38.30 -14.17
CA LEU A 176 -10.23 39.62 -14.23
C LEU A 176 -10.87 40.53 -15.30
N ILE A 177 -11.16 40.00 -16.50
CA ILE A 177 -11.89 40.71 -17.56
C ILE A 177 -13.31 41.08 -17.11
N ASN A 178 -14.02 40.19 -16.40
CA ASN A 178 -15.36 40.46 -15.87
C ASN A 178 -15.34 41.51 -14.74
N LYS A 179 -14.35 41.46 -13.83
CA LYS A 179 -14.14 42.51 -12.81
C LYS A 179 -13.87 43.87 -13.47
N LEU A 180 -13.09 43.90 -14.55
CA LEU A 180 -12.79 45.12 -15.30
C LEU A 180 -14.00 45.65 -16.10
N GLN A 181 -14.90 44.77 -16.56
CA GLN A 181 -16.19 45.17 -17.13
C GLN A 181 -17.09 45.78 -16.06
N ALA A 182 -17.32 45.10 -14.93
CA ALA A 182 -18.16 45.63 -13.85
C ALA A 182 -17.64 46.98 -13.31
N ALA A 183 -16.32 47.14 -13.21
CA ALA A 183 -15.69 48.42 -12.86
C ALA A 183 -15.82 49.49 -13.97
N ALA A 184 -15.99 49.12 -15.24
CA ALA A 184 -16.35 50.10 -16.27
C ALA A 184 -17.81 50.54 -16.09
N ASP A 185 -18.74 49.60 -15.92
CA ASP A 185 -20.17 49.85 -15.77
C ASP A 185 -20.51 50.68 -14.52
N GLU A 186 -19.79 50.46 -13.41
CA GLU A 186 -19.82 51.29 -12.20
C GLU A 186 -19.53 52.77 -12.50
N VAL A 187 -18.49 53.05 -13.31
CA VAL A 187 -18.10 54.42 -13.68
C VAL A 187 -19.03 55.03 -14.73
N ASP A 188 -19.69 54.19 -15.53
CA ASP A 188 -20.75 54.61 -16.45
C ASP A 188 -21.96 55.14 -15.65
N GLU A 189 -22.47 54.34 -14.71
CA GLU A 189 -23.58 54.74 -13.83
C GLU A 189 -23.19 55.86 -12.86
N GLU A 190 -21.94 55.97 -12.38
CA GLU A 190 -21.46 57.19 -11.69
C GLU A 190 -21.60 58.43 -12.58
N SER A 191 -21.28 58.33 -13.88
CA SER A 191 -21.36 59.45 -14.80
C SER A 191 -22.79 59.80 -15.19
N GLU A 192 -23.69 58.83 -15.25
CA GLU A 192 -25.13 59.04 -15.45
C GLU A 192 -25.80 59.56 -14.19
N MET A 193 -25.43 59.11 -13.00
CA MET A 193 -25.84 59.74 -11.74
C MET A 193 -25.38 61.19 -11.68
N LEU A 194 -24.12 61.50 -12.05
CA LEU A 194 -23.62 62.88 -12.14
C LEU A 194 -24.44 63.73 -13.13
N HIS A 195 -24.84 63.16 -14.27
CA HIS A 195 -25.70 63.82 -15.25
C HIS A 195 -27.12 64.06 -14.71
N ARG A 196 -27.75 63.07 -14.07
CA ARG A 196 -29.05 63.20 -13.40
C ARG A 196 -29.03 64.27 -12.30
N ARG A 197 -27.90 64.48 -11.61
CA ARG A 197 -27.73 65.57 -10.62
C ARG A 197 -27.75 66.96 -11.27
N LEU A 198 -27.05 67.15 -12.39
CA LEU A 198 -27.10 68.39 -13.17
C LEU A 198 -28.53 68.71 -13.63
N LEU A 199 -29.25 67.70 -14.15
CA LEU A 199 -30.64 67.87 -14.61
C LEU A 199 -31.63 68.23 -13.48
N ARG A 200 -31.30 67.94 -12.22
CA ARG A 200 -32.09 68.34 -11.03
C ARG A 200 -31.64 69.68 -10.42
N GLY A 201 -30.64 70.36 -10.99
CA GLY A 201 -30.09 71.60 -10.44
C GLY A 201 -29.23 71.41 -9.18
N GLU A 202 -28.78 70.17 -8.88
CA GLU A 202 -27.96 69.86 -7.69
C GLU A 202 -26.45 70.08 -7.90
N MET A 203 -26.07 70.70 -9.03
CA MET A 203 -24.69 70.91 -9.46
C MET A 203 -24.64 71.98 -10.55
N GLU A 204 -23.66 72.87 -10.47
CA GLU A 204 -23.42 73.88 -11.50
C GLU A 204 -22.66 73.31 -12.71
N LEU A 205 -22.89 73.88 -13.90
CA LEU A 205 -22.26 73.39 -15.14
C LEU A 205 -20.73 73.43 -15.08
N ALA A 206 -20.17 74.46 -14.42
CA ALA A 206 -18.74 74.61 -14.20
C ALA A 206 -18.13 73.52 -13.30
N GLU A 207 -18.92 72.93 -12.40
CA GLU A 207 -18.53 71.82 -11.52
C GLU A 207 -18.72 70.47 -12.22
N TYR A 208 -19.79 70.34 -13.00
CA TYR A 208 -20.14 69.13 -13.76
C TYR A 208 -19.09 68.76 -14.80
N ILE A 209 -18.70 69.70 -15.68
CA ILE A 209 -17.80 69.43 -16.82
C ILE A 209 -16.49 68.72 -16.42
N PRO A 210 -15.69 69.22 -15.43
CA PRO A 210 -14.44 68.55 -15.05
C PRO A 210 -14.69 67.18 -14.40
N LYS A 211 -15.77 67.01 -13.62
CA LYS A 211 -16.13 65.73 -12.99
C LYS A 211 -16.54 64.69 -14.04
N TYR A 212 -17.44 65.06 -14.94
CA TYR A 212 -17.92 64.19 -16.02
C TYR A 212 -16.79 63.77 -16.96
N ARG A 213 -15.92 64.72 -17.36
CA ARG A 213 -14.74 64.43 -18.19
C ARG A 213 -13.80 63.42 -17.52
N ARG A 214 -13.58 63.53 -16.21
CA ARG A 214 -12.75 62.58 -15.45
C ARG A 214 -13.36 61.17 -15.46
N LEU A 215 -14.67 61.05 -15.25
CA LEU A 215 -15.38 59.76 -15.26
C LEU A 215 -15.36 59.12 -16.66
N ARG A 216 -15.74 59.85 -17.70
CA ARG A 216 -15.74 59.32 -19.08
C ARG A 216 -14.33 58.92 -19.56
N VAL A 217 -13.28 59.66 -19.21
CA VAL A 217 -11.88 59.23 -19.49
C VAL A 217 -11.52 57.94 -18.75
N LEU A 218 -11.94 57.78 -17.49
CA LEU A 218 -11.71 56.56 -16.72
C LEU A 218 -12.47 55.35 -17.30
N TYR A 219 -13.74 55.55 -17.68
CA TYR A 219 -14.57 54.56 -18.37
C TYR A 219 -13.91 54.07 -19.65
N HIS A 220 -13.58 54.97 -20.58
CA HIS A 220 -12.96 54.59 -21.85
C HIS A 220 -11.61 53.90 -21.66
N LYS A 221 -10.82 54.30 -20.64
CA LYS A 221 -9.58 53.59 -20.27
C LYS A 221 -9.88 52.16 -19.80
N ARG A 222 -10.85 51.94 -18.91
CA ARG A 222 -11.26 50.60 -18.44
C ARG A 222 -11.74 49.72 -19.59
N ILE A 223 -12.58 50.24 -20.48
CA ILE A 223 -13.07 49.54 -21.68
C ILE A 223 -11.94 49.19 -22.66
N LEU A 224 -11.05 50.12 -22.99
CA LEU A 224 -9.92 49.84 -23.90
C LEU A 224 -8.97 48.78 -23.33
N THR A 225 -8.64 48.86 -22.03
CA THR A 225 -7.85 47.82 -21.34
C THR A 225 -8.56 46.46 -21.39
N ARG A 226 -9.89 46.42 -21.19
CA ARG A 226 -10.67 45.19 -21.28
C ARG A 226 -10.66 44.60 -22.69
N LEU A 227 -10.83 45.42 -23.72
CA LEU A 227 -10.80 44.97 -25.11
C LEU A 227 -9.44 44.36 -25.46
N ALA A 228 -8.34 45.02 -25.09
CA ALA A 228 -6.99 44.49 -25.28
C ALA A 228 -6.78 43.14 -24.57
N ALA A 229 -7.14 43.03 -23.29
CA ALA A 229 -7.09 41.76 -22.54
C ALA A 229 -7.98 40.67 -23.19
N SER A 230 -9.17 41.04 -23.66
CA SER A 230 -10.11 40.13 -24.32
C SER A 230 -9.61 39.63 -25.68
N SER A 231 -8.74 40.38 -26.38
CA SER A 231 -8.05 39.90 -27.58
C SER A 231 -6.87 38.99 -27.25
N SER A 232 -6.06 39.30 -26.23
CA SER A 232 -4.91 38.48 -25.85
C SER A 232 -5.30 37.08 -25.34
N VAL A 233 -6.48 36.94 -24.72
CA VAL A 233 -7.00 35.68 -24.14
C VAL A 233 -7.74 34.81 -25.19
N ARG A 234 -7.72 35.21 -26.47
CA ARG A 234 -8.30 34.47 -27.60
C ARG A 234 -7.27 33.90 -28.58
N LEU A 235 -5.98 34.07 -28.28
CA LEU A 235 -4.84 33.59 -29.06
C LEU A 235 -4.13 32.46 -28.29
#